data_AF-A0A1X9YS97-F1
#
_entry.id   AF-A0A1X9YS97-F1
#
_cell.length_a   1.000
_cell.length_b   1.000
_cell.length_c   1.000
_cell.angle_alpha   90.00
_cell.angle_beta   90.00
_cell.angle_gamma   90.00
#
_symmetry.space_group_name_H-M   'P 1'
#
loop_
_entity.id
_entity.type
_entity.pdbx_description
1 polymer ?
#
loop_
_entity_poly.entity_id
_entity_poly.type
_entity_poly.pdbx_seq_one_letter_code
_entity_poly.pdbx_strand_id
1 'polypeptide(L)'
;MEKVKNTFVLTVLFYKMPYSLVLTLLLISLLTFSCNSQSSSVQREYYSSGALKAETEVLKNNWHGKRVVYYPTGKVETIGYYKHGKNHGTLTDYYEDGSVEGEVHFNDGRLNGISKYYYPNGTLEMMVPYKDGIRVGWGKFYRKDGSLESMESKVVDMYEQNGKEEVNQVLIFNEEGKIMKDSSYYLSVSNNCDTLELGDTCQVTVTLETPMLKKNMQLLVGGYDEFYRLVDKSQQDTVLGKDFKATYTFIARSRGRHILRGRVDDFRESGKSDTTYVRRERRSFFSKKVFVK
;
A
#
# COMPACT_ATOMS: atom_id res chain seq x y z
N MET A 1 4.64 45.24 16.13
CA MET A 1 5.85 46.06 16.36
C MET A 1 6.46 45.77 17.74
N GLU A 2 6.49 44.49 18.17
CA GLU A 2 6.80 44.10 19.55
C GLU A 2 7.89 43.01 19.66
N LYS A 3 8.26 42.35 18.55
CA LYS A 3 9.31 41.31 18.52
C LYS A 3 10.74 41.83 18.50
N VAL A 4 10.97 43.13 18.27
CA VAL A 4 12.33 43.69 18.12
C VAL A 4 12.91 44.16 19.47
N LYS A 5 12.09 44.35 20.51
CA LYS A 5 12.58 44.81 21.82
C LYS A 5 13.21 43.70 22.68
N ASN A 6 12.78 42.44 22.56
CA ASN A 6 13.33 41.35 23.39
C ASN A 6 14.70 40.83 22.92
N THR A 7 15.05 41.00 21.65
CA THR A 7 16.35 40.55 21.12
C THR A 7 17.50 41.46 21.57
N PHE A 8 17.23 42.75 21.82
CA PHE A 8 18.25 43.72 22.25
C PHE A 8 18.56 43.66 23.76
N VAL A 9 17.61 43.19 24.58
CA VAL A 9 17.82 43.08 26.04
C VAL A 9 18.76 41.91 26.39
N LEU A 10 18.72 40.81 25.63
CA LEU A 10 19.63 39.68 25.86
C LEU A 10 21.08 40.01 25.51
N THR A 11 21.36 40.82 24.49
CA THR A 11 22.74 41.12 24.06
C THR A 11 23.50 42.01 25.04
N VAL A 12 22.80 42.88 25.77
CA VAL A 12 23.44 43.81 26.74
C VAL A 12 23.75 43.12 28.08
N LEU A 13 23.05 42.03 28.42
CA LEU A 13 23.26 41.30 29.68
C LEU A 13 24.57 40.47 29.70
N PHE A 14 25.08 40.04 28.54
CA PHE A 14 26.30 39.22 28.49
C PHE A 14 27.60 40.03 28.64
N TYR A 15 27.62 41.32 28.30
CA TYR A 15 28.84 42.14 28.33
C TYR A 15 29.23 42.62 29.75
N LYS A 16 28.32 42.50 30.72
CA LYS A 16 28.58 42.80 32.14
C LYS A 16 28.87 41.57 32.99
N MET A 17 28.81 40.37 32.44
CA MET A 17 29.17 39.16 33.19
C MET A 17 30.70 39.02 33.24
N PRO A 18 31.29 38.75 34.41
CA PRO A 18 32.72 38.52 34.50
C PRO A 18 33.08 37.31 33.63
N TYR A 19 34.22 37.38 32.93
CA TYR A 19 34.70 36.34 32.01
C TYR A 19 34.71 34.94 32.64
N SER A 20 34.97 34.84 33.94
CA SER A 20 34.91 33.59 34.69
C SER A 20 33.52 32.95 34.70
N LEU A 21 32.43 33.74 34.72
CA LEU A 21 31.05 33.27 34.70
C LEU A 21 30.60 32.83 33.31
N VAL A 22 31.07 33.53 32.27
CA VAL A 22 30.81 33.16 30.87
C VAL A 22 31.54 31.86 30.53
N LEU A 23 32.78 31.71 31.00
CA LEU A 23 33.57 30.50 30.82
C LEU A 23 32.96 29.31 31.57
N THR A 24 32.45 29.50 32.80
CA THR A 24 31.76 28.42 33.53
C THR A 24 30.42 28.05 32.90
N LEU A 25 29.64 29.01 32.39
CA LEU A 25 28.40 28.71 31.65
C LEU A 25 28.67 27.98 30.33
N LEU A 26 29.73 28.33 29.60
CA LEU A 26 30.20 27.59 28.42
C LEU A 26 30.67 26.19 28.79
N LEU A 27 31.42 26.03 29.89
CA LEU A 27 31.84 24.73 30.40
C LEU A 27 30.64 23.87 30.82
N ILE A 28 29.63 24.45 31.49
CA ILE A 28 28.38 23.77 31.86
C ILE A 28 27.55 23.41 30.61
N SER A 29 27.55 24.23 29.56
CA SER A 29 26.93 23.90 28.28
C SER A 29 27.64 22.76 27.55
N LEU A 30 28.98 22.72 27.59
CA LEU A 30 29.81 21.65 27.03
C LEU A 30 29.66 20.35 27.82
N LEU A 31 29.54 20.43 29.16
CA LEU A 31 29.29 19.29 30.04
C LEU A 31 27.85 18.75 29.94
N THR A 32 26.85 19.60 29.63
CA THR A 32 25.46 19.15 29.41
C THR A 32 25.23 18.62 27.99
N PHE A 33 26.03 19.02 26.99
CA PHE A 33 26.01 18.42 25.65
C PHE A 33 26.64 17.01 25.59
N SER A 34 27.53 16.67 26.52
CA SER A 34 28.17 15.34 26.58
C SER A 34 27.36 14.26 27.31
N CYS A 35 26.16 14.56 27.83
CA CYS A 35 25.35 13.58 28.55
C CYS A 35 23.97 13.39 27.90
N ASN A 36 23.96 12.98 26.62
CA ASN A 36 22.77 12.36 26.03
C ASN A 36 23.09 11.45 24.81
N SER A 37 24.28 10.87 24.74
CA SER A 37 24.53 9.75 23.82
C SER A 37 23.87 8.49 24.40
N GLN A 38 22.59 8.32 24.11
CA GLN A 38 21.81 7.19 24.58
C GLN A 38 22.26 5.94 23.83
N SER A 39 23.12 5.15 24.48
CA SER A 39 23.75 4.01 23.84
C SER A 39 22.70 2.92 23.60
N SER A 40 22.56 2.48 22.36
CA SER A 40 21.84 1.25 22.04
C SER A 40 22.54 0.07 22.71
N SER A 41 21.77 -0.88 23.24
CA SER A 41 22.30 -2.15 23.74
C SER A 41 21.69 -3.33 22.98
N VAL A 42 22.30 -4.51 23.11
CA VAL A 42 21.80 -5.74 22.48
C VAL A 42 21.26 -6.67 23.56
N GLN A 43 19.98 -7.00 23.48
CA GLN A 43 19.36 -8.04 24.30
C GLN A 43 19.44 -9.39 23.59
N ARG A 44 19.65 -10.46 24.35
CA ARG A 44 19.75 -11.83 23.85
C ARG A 44 18.70 -12.73 24.49
N GLU A 45 18.10 -13.57 23.66
CA GLU A 45 17.17 -14.61 24.07
C GLU A 45 17.78 -15.97 23.71
N TYR A 46 17.52 -16.99 24.52
CA TYR A 46 18.07 -18.35 24.34
C TYR A 46 16.95 -19.39 24.35
N TYR A 47 17.13 -20.48 23.62
CA TYR A 47 16.30 -21.67 23.70
C TYR A 47 16.51 -22.40 25.04
N SER A 48 15.62 -23.33 25.38
CA SER A 48 15.76 -24.20 26.56
C SER A 48 17.04 -25.06 26.53
N SER A 49 17.56 -25.36 25.34
CA SER A 49 18.84 -26.03 25.13
C SER A 49 20.07 -25.16 25.46
N GLY A 50 19.88 -23.85 25.65
CA GLY A 50 20.96 -22.87 25.80
C GLY A 50 21.47 -22.28 24.48
N ALA A 51 20.99 -22.76 23.33
CA ALA A 51 21.33 -22.17 22.03
C ALA A 51 20.77 -20.75 21.89
N LEU A 52 21.49 -19.86 21.19
CA LEU A 52 21.05 -18.48 20.95
C LEU A 52 19.80 -18.49 20.06
N LYS A 53 18.75 -17.83 20.51
CA LYS A 53 17.45 -17.74 19.82
C LYS A 53 17.28 -16.41 19.09
N ALA A 54 17.65 -15.30 19.73
CA ALA A 54 17.53 -13.99 19.12
C ALA A 54 18.52 -12.97 19.71
N GLU A 55 18.90 -12.01 18.89
CA GLU A 55 19.61 -10.79 19.28
C GLU A 55 18.80 -9.58 18.82
N THR A 56 18.56 -8.61 19.71
CA THR A 56 17.74 -7.43 19.43
C THR A 56 18.40 -6.16 19.92
N GLU A 57 18.56 -5.20 19.01
CA GLU A 57 18.95 -3.84 19.38
C GLU A 57 17.80 -3.14 20.12
N VAL A 58 18.14 -2.54 21.26
CA VAL A 58 17.19 -1.82 22.11
C VAL A 58 17.68 -0.41 22.42
N LEU A 59 16.73 0.52 22.48
CA LEU A 59 16.93 1.90 22.90
C LEU A 59 15.91 2.23 23.99
N LYS A 60 16.38 2.65 25.18
CA LYS A 60 15.53 2.92 26.36
C LYS A 60 14.54 1.77 26.67
N ASN A 61 15.02 0.53 26.64
CA ASN A 61 14.21 -0.69 26.86
C ASN A 61 13.10 -0.94 25.83
N ASN A 62 13.11 -0.28 24.67
CA ASN A 62 12.23 -0.59 23.54
C ASN A 62 13.06 -1.13 22.37
N TRP A 63 12.51 -2.08 21.61
CA TRP A 63 13.16 -2.57 20.39
C TRP A 63 13.35 -1.42 19.41
N HIS A 64 14.59 -1.22 18.97
CA HIS A 64 14.97 -0.15 18.07
C HIS A 64 16.26 -0.53 17.36
N GLY A 65 16.21 -0.64 16.04
CA GLY A 65 17.29 -1.14 15.22
C GLY A 65 17.06 -2.59 14.79
N LYS A 66 18.15 -3.32 14.55
CA LYS A 66 18.13 -4.67 13.99
C LYS A 66 17.73 -5.72 15.04
N ARG A 67 16.94 -6.71 14.61
CA ARG A 67 16.69 -7.97 15.32
C ARG A 67 17.05 -9.14 14.40
N VAL A 68 17.77 -10.10 14.94
CA VAL A 68 18.09 -11.36 14.27
C VAL A 68 17.54 -12.50 15.10
N VAL A 69 16.77 -13.38 14.48
CA VAL A 69 16.26 -14.63 15.07
C VAL A 69 16.98 -15.78 14.37
N TYR A 70 17.36 -16.79 15.16
CA TYR A 70 18.10 -17.94 14.69
C TYR A 70 17.31 -19.21 14.94
N TYR A 71 17.37 -20.16 14.00
CA TYR A 71 16.93 -21.53 14.22
C TYR A 71 17.71 -22.19 15.37
N PRO A 72 17.20 -23.30 15.97
CA PRO A 72 17.95 -24.06 16.97
C PRO A 72 19.32 -24.57 16.47
N THR A 73 19.50 -24.69 15.15
CA THR A 73 20.77 -25.05 14.49
C THR A 73 21.78 -23.90 14.45
N GLY A 74 21.39 -22.68 14.84
CA GLY A 74 22.23 -21.47 14.83
C GLY A 74 22.23 -20.73 13.51
N LYS A 75 21.54 -21.24 12.48
CA LYS A 75 21.34 -20.52 11.21
C LYS A 75 20.31 -19.40 11.39
N VAL A 76 20.43 -18.35 10.59
CA VAL A 76 19.47 -17.23 10.63
C VAL A 76 18.11 -17.71 10.14
N GLU A 77 17.07 -17.43 10.92
CA GLU A 77 15.66 -17.67 10.58
C GLU A 77 15.01 -16.37 10.08
N THR A 78 15.22 -15.26 10.79
CA THR A 78 14.61 -13.97 10.44
C THR A 78 15.57 -12.82 10.73
N ILE A 79 15.60 -11.83 9.84
CA ILE A 79 16.19 -10.51 10.11
C ILE A 79 15.08 -9.47 9.97
N GLY A 80 14.86 -8.67 11.00
CA GLY A 80 13.90 -7.57 10.98
C GLY A 80 14.46 -6.28 11.56
N TYR A 81 13.78 -5.17 11.31
CA TYR A 81 14.13 -3.87 11.86
C TYR A 81 12.95 -3.25 12.60
N TYR A 82 13.26 -2.55 13.68
CA TYR A 82 12.30 -1.98 14.58
C TYR A 82 12.58 -0.50 14.82
N LYS A 83 11.51 0.27 15.01
CA LYS A 83 11.58 1.66 15.44
C LYS A 83 10.58 1.86 16.58
N HIS A 84 11.10 2.06 17.79
CA HIS A 84 10.31 2.28 19.00
C HIS A 84 9.26 1.18 19.25
N GLY A 85 9.69 -0.08 19.17
CA GLY A 85 8.85 -1.26 19.42
C GLY A 85 7.97 -1.70 18.25
N LYS A 86 7.99 -0.99 17.11
CA LYS A 86 7.21 -1.33 15.91
C LYS A 86 8.10 -1.78 14.77
N ASN A 87 7.66 -2.76 13.96
CA ASN A 87 8.35 -3.12 12.73
C ASN A 87 8.52 -1.89 11.83
N HIS A 88 9.72 -1.68 11.30
CA HIS A 88 10.04 -0.56 10.43
C HIS A 88 11.21 -0.93 9.53
N GLY A 89 11.05 -0.82 8.21
CA GLY A 89 12.02 -1.33 7.23
C GLY A 89 11.67 -2.74 6.76
N THR A 90 12.68 -3.46 6.26
CA THR A 90 12.50 -4.79 5.67
C THR A 90 12.60 -5.88 6.73
N LEU A 91 11.67 -6.82 6.71
CA LEU A 91 11.75 -8.10 7.41
C LEU A 91 12.03 -9.18 6.35
N THR A 92 13.08 -9.97 6.57
CA THR A 92 13.48 -11.06 5.70
C THR A 92 13.48 -12.35 6.49
N ASP A 93 12.68 -13.31 6.04
CA ASP A 93 12.65 -14.68 6.54
C ASP A 93 13.49 -15.58 5.62
N TYR A 94 14.15 -16.56 6.20
CA TYR A 94 15.05 -17.49 5.52
C TYR A 94 14.63 -18.92 5.83
N TYR A 95 14.69 -19.78 4.83
CA TYR A 95 14.64 -21.22 5.04
C TYR A 95 15.89 -21.70 5.79
N GLU A 96 15.82 -22.89 6.40
CA GLU A 96 16.94 -23.45 7.17
C GLU A 96 18.16 -23.79 6.30
N ASP A 97 18.05 -23.84 4.97
CA ASP A 97 19.21 -23.93 4.08
C ASP A 97 19.92 -22.58 3.84
N GLY A 98 19.33 -21.47 4.30
CA GLY A 98 19.81 -20.10 4.16
C GLY A 98 19.26 -19.36 2.94
N SER A 99 18.43 -20.01 2.11
CA SER A 99 17.72 -19.34 1.02
C SER A 99 16.60 -18.44 1.57
N VAL A 100 16.28 -17.36 0.85
CA VAL A 100 15.26 -16.40 1.29
C VAL A 100 13.88 -17.02 1.10
N GLU A 101 13.09 -17.04 2.17
CA GLU A 101 11.69 -17.47 2.15
C GLU A 101 10.75 -16.30 1.86
N GLY A 102 10.99 -15.14 2.49
CA GLY A 102 10.11 -14.00 2.37
C GLY A 102 10.81 -12.67 2.64
N GLU A 103 10.35 -11.62 1.95
CA GLU A 103 10.78 -10.24 2.15
C GLU A 103 9.56 -9.35 2.26
N VAL A 104 9.40 -8.67 3.38
CA VAL A 104 8.23 -7.87 3.70
C VAL A 104 8.65 -6.49 4.18
N HIS A 105 7.97 -5.45 3.70
CA HIS A 105 8.31 -4.07 4.07
C HIS A 105 7.29 -3.50 5.04
N PHE A 106 7.78 -2.89 6.12
CA PHE A 106 6.97 -2.24 7.14
C PHE A 106 7.29 -0.75 7.25
N ASN A 107 6.26 0.05 7.47
CA ASN A 107 6.38 1.42 7.94
C ASN A 107 5.50 1.61 9.18
N ASP A 108 6.13 1.95 10.30
CA ASP A 108 5.49 2.18 11.60
C ASP A 108 4.51 1.07 12.04
N GLY A 109 4.93 -0.18 11.85
CA GLY A 109 4.18 -1.39 12.23
C GLY A 109 3.15 -1.85 11.20
N ARG A 110 3.03 -1.18 10.04
CA ARG A 110 2.09 -1.56 8.97
C ARG A 110 2.83 -1.97 7.72
N LEU A 111 2.30 -2.96 6.99
CA LEU A 111 2.82 -3.35 5.69
C LEU A 111 2.79 -2.16 4.73
N ASN A 112 3.92 -1.85 4.11
CA ASN A 112 4.05 -0.74 3.19
C ASN A 112 5.16 -1.02 2.19
N GLY A 113 4.82 -1.17 0.91
CA GLY A 113 5.74 -1.59 -0.14
C GLY A 113 5.33 -2.94 -0.75
N ILE A 114 6.29 -3.64 -1.34
CA ILE A 114 6.06 -4.94 -1.97
C ILE A 114 6.51 -6.03 -1.01
N SER A 115 5.61 -6.96 -0.69
CA SER A 115 5.96 -8.23 -0.05
C SER A 115 6.28 -9.25 -1.14
N LYS A 116 7.31 -10.06 -0.95
CA LYS A 116 7.70 -11.16 -1.83
C LYS A 116 7.88 -12.42 -1.01
N TYR A 117 7.51 -13.55 -1.58
CA TYR A 117 7.78 -14.87 -1.03
C TYR A 117 8.34 -15.75 -2.14
N TYR A 118 9.19 -16.68 -1.77
CA TYR A 118 9.93 -17.52 -2.70
C TYR A 118 9.78 -18.98 -2.27
N TYR A 119 9.75 -19.88 -3.24
CA TYR A 119 9.88 -21.31 -2.99
C TYR A 119 11.29 -21.66 -2.50
N PRO A 120 11.50 -22.84 -1.87
CA PRO A 120 12.82 -23.28 -1.41
C PRO A 120 13.89 -23.38 -2.52
N ASN A 121 13.49 -23.49 -3.79
CA ASN A 121 14.42 -23.47 -4.92
C ASN A 121 14.85 -22.05 -5.35
N GLY A 122 14.38 -21.00 -4.64
CA GLY A 122 14.63 -19.60 -4.93
C GLY A 122 13.71 -18.97 -5.98
N THR A 123 12.79 -19.73 -6.59
CA THR A 123 11.80 -19.19 -7.52
C THR A 123 10.81 -18.31 -6.77
N LEU A 124 10.51 -17.12 -7.30
CA LEU A 124 9.49 -16.23 -6.74
C LEU A 124 8.13 -16.93 -6.75
N GLU A 125 7.50 -17.10 -5.60
CA GLU A 125 6.18 -17.69 -5.43
C GLU A 125 5.08 -16.63 -5.57
N MET A 126 5.26 -15.50 -4.89
CA MET A 126 4.28 -14.41 -4.96
C MET A 126 4.90 -13.05 -4.68
N MET A 127 4.28 -12.01 -5.24
CA MET A 127 4.55 -10.62 -4.90
C MET A 127 3.25 -9.85 -4.71
N VAL A 128 3.10 -9.14 -3.59
CA VAL A 128 1.86 -8.43 -3.24
C VAL A 128 2.19 -7.01 -2.79
N PRO A 129 1.59 -5.97 -3.41
CA PRO A 129 1.78 -4.60 -2.96
C PRO A 129 0.86 -4.25 -1.80
N TYR A 130 1.41 -3.52 -0.83
CA TYR A 130 0.71 -3.02 0.34
C TYR A 130 0.95 -1.52 0.51
N LYS A 131 -0.08 -0.82 1.00
CA LYS A 131 0.02 0.56 1.46
C LYS A 131 -0.72 0.69 2.79
N ASP A 132 0.00 1.09 3.84
CA ASP A 132 -0.53 1.31 5.18
C ASP A 132 -1.34 0.12 5.75
N GLY A 133 -0.89 -1.09 5.45
CA GLY A 133 -1.49 -2.35 5.87
C GLY A 133 -2.53 -2.93 4.90
N ILE A 134 -2.92 -2.18 3.86
CA ILE A 134 -3.98 -2.55 2.91
C ILE A 134 -3.35 -3.05 1.61
N ARG A 135 -3.85 -4.16 1.07
CA ARG A 135 -3.43 -4.62 -0.26
C ARG A 135 -3.85 -3.62 -1.34
N VAL A 136 -2.93 -3.26 -2.22
CA VAL A 136 -3.20 -2.32 -3.32
C VAL A 136 -2.67 -2.88 -4.64
N GLY A 137 -3.31 -2.53 -5.75
CA GLY A 137 -2.87 -2.97 -7.08
C GLY A 137 -3.05 -4.48 -7.29
N TRP A 138 -2.15 -5.05 -8.10
CA TRP A 138 -2.15 -6.48 -8.46
C TRP A 138 -1.07 -7.22 -7.67
N GLY A 139 -1.50 -8.22 -6.91
CA GLY A 139 -0.63 -9.32 -6.51
C GLY A 139 -0.40 -10.25 -7.70
N LYS A 140 0.79 -10.86 -7.76
CA LYS A 140 1.15 -11.87 -8.76
C LYS A 140 1.57 -13.14 -8.06
N PHE A 141 1.15 -14.28 -8.58
CA PHE A 141 1.42 -15.60 -8.03
C PHE A 141 1.96 -16.48 -9.15
N TYR A 142 2.98 -17.26 -8.84
CA TYR A 142 3.76 -18.02 -9.80
C TYR A 142 3.84 -19.47 -9.37
N ARG A 143 3.99 -20.37 -10.35
CA ARG A 143 4.26 -21.78 -10.09
C ARG A 143 5.74 -21.98 -9.74
N LYS A 144 6.08 -23.17 -9.25
CA LYS A 144 7.47 -23.56 -8.89
C LYS A 144 8.47 -23.46 -10.04
N ASP A 145 8.00 -23.57 -11.28
CA ASP A 145 8.80 -23.42 -12.51
C ASP A 145 9.03 -21.94 -12.91
N GLY A 146 8.42 -20.99 -12.20
CA GLY A 146 8.51 -19.56 -12.46
C GLY A 146 7.47 -19.01 -13.43
N SER A 147 6.61 -19.85 -14.00
CA SER A 147 5.50 -19.41 -14.84
C SER A 147 4.46 -18.64 -14.01
N LEU A 148 3.92 -17.55 -14.57
CA LEU A 148 2.85 -16.79 -13.92
C LEU A 148 1.58 -17.65 -13.90
N GLU A 149 1.02 -17.86 -12.71
CA GLU A 149 -0.19 -18.65 -12.49
C GLU A 149 -1.42 -17.75 -12.43
N SER A 150 -1.34 -16.69 -11.62
CA SER A 150 -2.46 -15.78 -11.43
C SER A 150 -2.02 -14.38 -11.07
N MET A 151 -2.93 -13.44 -11.30
CA MET A 151 -2.88 -12.10 -10.74
C MET A 151 -4.20 -11.81 -10.04
N GLU A 152 -4.11 -11.23 -8.84
CA GLU A 152 -5.30 -10.84 -8.08
C GLU A 152 -5.19 -9.40 -7.61
N SER A 153 -6.26 -8.63 -7.79
CA SER A 153 -6.41 -7.33 -7.16
C SER A 153 -7.43 -7.43 -6.05
N LYS A 154 -7.13 -6.86 -4.89
CA LYS A 154 -8.08 -6.68 -3.79
C LYS A 154 -8.35 -5.20 -3.57
N VAL A 155 -9.53 -4.92 -3.07
CA VAL A 155 -10.00 -3.58 -2.70
C VAL A 155 -10.70 -3.65 -1.36
N VAL A 156 -10.64 -2.57 -0.59
CA VAL A 156 -11.42 -2.47 0.64
C VAL A 156 -12.80 -1.97 0.26
N ASP A 157 -13.84 -2.79 0.49
CA ASP A 157 -15.20 -2.33 0.31
C ASP A 157 -15.63 -1.44 1.47
N MET A 158 -15.57 -0.14 1.23
CA MET A 158 -15.93 0.89 2.20
C MET A 158 -17.41 1.31 2.09
N TYR A 159 -18.17 0.75 1.15
CA TYR A 159 -19.61 1.06 1.01
C TYR A 159 -20.49 0.27 1.96
N GLU A 160 -20.15 -0.98 2.29
CA GLU A 160 -20.89 -1.80 3.25
C GLU A 160 -20.47 -1.56 4.71
N GLN A 161 -19.75 -0.46 4.98
CA GLN A 161 -19.36 0.01 6.32
C GLN A 161 -18.48 -0.94 7.15
N ASN A 162 -18.19 -2.14 6.65
CA ASN A 162 -17.40 -3.14 7.36
C ASN A 162 -15.90 -3.13 7.01
N GLY A 163 -15.48 -2.32 6.02
CA GLY A 163 -14.07 -2.19 5.65
C GLY A 163 -13.40 -3.51 5.27
N LYS A 164 -14.19 -4.44 4.71
CA LYS A 164 -13.73 -5.78 4.36
C LYS A 164 -12.90 -5.72 3.08
N GLU A 165 -11.74 -6.37 3.06
CA GLU A 165 -11.03 -6.61 1.81
C GLU A 165 -11.77 -7.65 0.97
N GLU A 166 -12.06 -7.30 -0.27
CA GLU A 166 -12.70 -8.17 -1.24
C GLU A 166 -11.83 -8.33 -2.48
N VAL A 167 -11.94 -9.50 -3.11
CA VAL A 167 -11.30 -9.75 -4.40
C VAL A 167 -12.02 -8.92 -5.45
N ASN A 168 -11.28 -8.01 -6.05
CA ASN A 168 -11.77 -7.08 -7.07
C ASN A 168 -11.71 -7.71 -8.46
N GLN A 169 -10.56 -8.27 -8.82
CA GLN A 169 -10.31 -8.84 -10.15
C GLN A 169 -9.32 -10.00 -10.02
N VAL A 170 -9.49 -11.02 -10.87
CA VAL A 170 -8.66 -12.23 -10.94
C VAL A 170 -8.33 -12.53 -12.39
N LEU A 171 -7.05 -12.72 -12.69
CA LEU A 171 -6.56 -13.22 -13.97
C LEU A 171 -5.89 -14.55 -13.71
N ILE A 172 -6.31 -15.60 -14.40
CA ILE A 172 -5.70 -16.93 -14.34
C ILE A 172 -5.01 -17.19 -15.68
N PHE A 173 -3.79 -17.70 -15.63
CA PHE A 173 -2.96 -17.96 -16.81
C PHE A 173 -2.72 -19.47 -16.94
N ASN A 174 -2.73 -19.98 -18.17
CA ASN A 174 -2.29 -21.34 -18.44
C ASN A 174 -0.74 -21.44 -18.47
N GLU A 175 -0.21 -22.64 -18.73
CA GLU A 175 1.25 -22.89 -18.76
C GLU A 175 1.95 -22.11 -19.88
N GLU A 176 1.27 -21.78 -20.99
CA GLU A 176 1.82 -20.92 -22.05
C GLU A 176 1.71 -19.41 -21.76
N GLY A 177 1.23 -19.02 -20.58
CA GLY A 177 1.08 -17.61 -20.18
C GLY A 177 -0.11 -16.89 -20.83
N LYS A 178 -1.08 -17.63 -21.37
CA LYS A 178 -2.34 -17.06 -21.91
C LYS A 178 -3.42 -17.01 -20.84
N ILE A 179 -4.19 -15.92 -20.85
CA ILE A 179 -5.33 -15.75 -19.93
C ILE A 179 -6.40 -16.81 -20.22
N MET A 180 -6.77 -17.56 -19.19
CA MET A 180 -7.87 -18.51 -19.20
C MET A 180 -9.18 -17.74 -18.99
N LYS A 181 -9.88 -17.43 -20.08
CA LYS A 181 -11.08 -16.60 -20.06
C LYS A 181 -12.18 -17.20 -19.17
N ASP A 182 -12.39 -18.50 -19.19
CA ASP A 182 -13.47 -19.12 -18.40
C ASP A 182 -13.19 -19.20 -16.89
N SER A 183 -11.95 -18.87 -16.47
CA SER A 183 -11.51 -18.89 -15.07
C SER A 183 -11.11 -17.51 -14.55
N SER A 184 -11.01 -16.52 -15.43
CA SER A 184 -10.65 -15.13 -15.08
C SER A 184 -11.91 -14.28 -14.88
N TYR A 185 -11.77 -13.14 -14.21
CA TYR A 185 -12.77 -12.10 -14.05
C TYR A 185 -12.07 -10.75 -13.87
N TYR A 186 -12.17 -9.86 -14.85
CA TYR A 186 -11.44 -8.59 -14.83
C TYR A 186 -12.11 -7.51 -15.67
N LEU A 187 -11.77 -6.25 -15.38
CA LEU A 187 -12.21 -5.11 -16.18
C LEU A 187 -11.10 -4.73 -17.16
N SER A 188 -11.43 -4.63 -18.45
CA SER A 188 -10.59 -3.95 -19.43
C SER A 188 -11.00 -2.47 -19.51
N VAL A 189 -10.04 -1.56 -19.35
CA VAL A 189 -10.30 -0.10 -19.38
C VAL A 189 -9.46 0.55 -20.46
N SER A 190 -10.13 0.95 -21.53
CA SER A 190 -9.53 1.69 -22.65
C SER A 190 -10.00 3.14 -22.66
N ASN A 191 -9.23 3.97 -23.33
CA ASN A 191 -9.48 5.38 -23.55
C ASN A 191 -9.03 5.72 -24.97
N ASN A 192 -9.69 6.68 -25.60
CA ASN A 192 -9.27 7.21 -26.90
C ASN A 192 -8.32 8.41 -26.79
N CYS A 193 -7.87 8.75 -25.59
CA CYS A 193 -7.09 9.96 -25.33
C CYS A 193 -5.98 9.72 -24.29
N ASP A 194 -4.71 9.68 -24.70
CA ASP A 194 -3.61 9.59 -23.72
C ASP A 194 -3.16 10.97 -23.25
N THR A 195 -3.45 12.01 -24.02
CA THR A 195 -3.17 13.40 -23.69
C THR A 195 -4.28 14.30 -24.22
N LEU A 196 -4.75 15.23 -23.40
CA LEU A 196 -5.85 16.16 -23.69
C LEU A 196 -5.41 17.61 -23.49
N GLU A 197 -5.98 18.55 -24.24
CA GLU A 197 -5.96 19.98 -23.92
C GLU A 197 -7.15 20.35 -23.02
N LEU A 198 -7.12 21.54 -22.40
CA LEU A 198 -8.26 22.03 -21.62
C LEU A 198 -9.51 22.18 -22.49
N GLY A 199 -10.63 21.64 -22.01
CA GLY A 199 -11.90 21.63 -22.73
C GLY A 199 -12.11 20.41 -23.62
N ASP A 200 -11.06 19.65 -23.93
CA ASP A 200 -11.19 18.41 -24.69
C ASP A 200 -12.00 17.35 -23.94
N THR A 201 -12.55 16.42 -24.71
CA THR A 201 -13.29 15.27 -24.17
C THR A 201 -12.55 13.97 -24.41
N CYS A 202 -12.76 13.02 -23.52
CA CYS A 202 -12.17 11.69 -23.59
C CYS A 202 -13.23 10.63 -23.35
N GLN A 203 -13.32 9.68 -24.26
CA GLN A 203 -14.13 8.50 -24.03
C GLN A 203 -13.30 7.47 -23.31
N VAL A 204 -13.74 7.12 -22.11
CA VAL A 204 -13.24 5.99 -21.33
C VAL A 204 -14.25 4.87 -21.45
N THR A 205 -13.80 3.73 -21.97
CA THR A 205 -14.62 2.53 -22.11
C THR A 205 -14.16 1.51 -21.07
N VAL A 206 -15.12 1.02 -20.28
CA VAL A 206 -14.94 -0.08 -19.34
C VAL A 206 -15.71 -1.27 -19.87
N THR A 207 -15.01 -2.38 -20.09
CA THR A 207 -15.60 -3.66 -20.47
C THR A 207 -15.35 -4.65 -19.35
N LEU A 208 -16.39 -5.36 -18.91
CA LEU A 208 -16.22 -6.51 -18.05
C LEU A 208 -15.96 -7.74 -18.92
N GLU A 209 -14.73 -8.22 -18.84
CA GLU A 209 -14.31 -9.43 -19.54
C GLU A 209 -14.80 -10.65 -18.75
N THR A 210 -15.03 -11.75 -19.47
CA THR A 210 -15.35 -13.08 -18.91
C THR A 210 -16.60 -13.16 -18.01
N PRO A 211 -17.75 -12.62 -18.45
CA PRO A 211 -18.96 -12.70 -17.67
C PRO A 211 -19.52 -14.13 -17.72
N MET A 212 -19.50 -14.86 -16.59
CA MET A 212 -20.55 -15.86 -16.29
C MET A 212 -21.94 -15.20 -16.11
N LEU A 213 -22.14 -14.00 -16.66
CA LEU A 213 -23.15 -13.04 -16.29
C LEU A 213 -24.03 -12.75 -17.52
N LYS A 214 -25.25 -12.28 -17.28
CA LYS A 214 -26.20 -11.85 -18.33
C LYS A 214 -26.65 -10.42 -18.04
N LYS A 215 -26.34 -9.54 -19.00
CA LYS A 215 -26.86 -8.19 -19.35
C LYS A 215 -27.03 -7.14 -18.24
N ASN A 216 -26.58 -5.91 -18.59
CA ASN A 216 -26.71 -4.62 -17.91
C ASN A 216 -25.71 -4.37 -16.76
N MET A 217 -24.71 -3.51 -17.03
CA MET A 217 -23.78 -2.98 -16.03
C MET A 217 -24.17 -1.54 -15.67
N GLN A 218 -24.02 -1.18 -14.39
CA GLN A 218 -24.03 0.21 -13.97
C GLN A 218 -22.59 0.63 -13.65
N LEU A 219 -22.09 1.60 -14.40
CA LEU A 219 -20.80 2.21 -14.17
C LEU A 219 -21.00 3.50 -13.35
N LEU A 220 -20.42 3.54 -12.17
CA LEU A 220 -20.48 4.65 -11.23
C LEU A 220 -19.11 5.34 -11.19
N VAL A 221 -19.03 6.53 -11.77
CA VAL A 221 -17.78 7.33 -11.83
C VAL A 221 -17.89 8.47 -10.83
N GLY A 222 -16.82 8.78 -10.11
CA GLY A 222 -16.85 9.87 -9.12
C GLY A 222 -15.50 10.16 -8.48
N GLY A 223 -15.51 11.03 -7.48
CA GLY A 223 -14.33 11.39 -6.68
C GLY A 223 -13.94 10.28 -5.70
N TYR A 224 -13.43 9.15 -6.19
CA TYR A 224 -12.87 8.11 -5.33
C TYR A 224 -11.41 8.42 -5.00
N ASP A 225 -11.03 8.17 -3.76
CA ASP A 225 -9.62 8.21 -3.38
C ASP A 225 -8.86 6.96 -3.82
N GLU A 226 -7.59 6.87 -3.44
CA GLU A 226 -6.71 5.75 -3.81
C GLU A 226 -7.10 4.40 -3.19
N PHE A 227 -7.94 4.40 -2.16
CA PHE A 227 -8.48 3.21 -1.50
C PHE A 227 -9.93 2.93 -1.93
N TYR A 228 -10.39 3.59 -3.01
CA TYR A 228 -11.75 3.49 -3.52
C TYR A 228 -12.83 3.88 -2.49
N ARG A 229 -12.50 4.79 -1.57
CA ARG A 229 -13.49 5.48 -0.74
C ARG A 229 -14.08 6.61 -1.56
N LEU A 230 -15.40 6.62 -1.68
CA LEU A 230 -16.12 7.73 -2.31
C LEU A 230 -16.03 8.96 -1.39
N VAL A 231 -15.34 9.99 -1.86
CA VAL A 231 -15.09 11.21 -1.08
C VAL A 231 -16.34 12.10 -1.03
N ASP A 232 -17.07 12.19 -2.14
CA ASP A 232 -18.30 12.98 -2.25
C ASP A 232 -19.32 12.27 -3.14
N LYS A 233 -20.47 11.91 -2.54
CA LYS A 233 -21.60 11.27 -3.25
C LYS A 233 -22.29 12.21 -4.23
N SER A 234 -22.22 13.53 -4.02
CA SER A 234 -22.86 14.52 -4.90
C SER A 234 -22.16 14.65 -6.26
N GLN A 235 -20.92 14.19 -6.36
CA GLN A 235 -20.09 14.22 -7.57
C GLN A 235 -20.03 12.85 -8.28
N GLN A 236 -21.07 12.03 -8.09
CA GLN A 236 -21.15 10.69 -8.66
C GLN A 236 -22.04 10.67 -9.90
N ASP A 237 -21.44 10.32 -11.04
CA ASP A 237 -22.14 10.08 -12.30
C ASP A 237 -22.48 8.59 -12.47
N THR A 238 -23.60 8.32 -13.14
CA THR A 238 -24.03 6.96 -13.50
C THR A 238 -24.09 6.80 -15.01
N VAL A 239 -23.48 5.73 -15.52
CA VAL A 239 -23.54 5.30 -16.92
C VAL A 239 -24.09 3.88 -16.98
N LEU A 240 -25.09 3.66 -17.84
CA LEU A 240 -25.64 2.34 -18.09
C LEU A 240 -24.94 1.69 -19.29
N GLY A 241 -24.46 0.46 -19.10
CA GLY A 241 -23.78 -0.33 -20.13
C GLY A 241 -24.63 -1.48 -20.67
N LYS A 242 -24.44 -1.81 -21.95
CA LYS A 242 -25.02 -2.99 -22.62
C LYS A 242 -23.90 -3.97 -22.95
N ASP A 243 -24.22 -5.27 -22.99
CA ASP A 243 -23.27 -6.33 -23.35
C ASP A 243 -21.92 -6.22 -22.62
N PHE A 244 -21.99 -5.91 -21.32
CA PHE A 244 -20.83 -5.76 -20.43
C PHE A 244 -19.89 -4.61 -20.76
N LYS A 245 -20.36 -3.60 -21.49
CA LYS A 245 -19.58 -2.44 -21.91
C LYS A 245 -20.28 -1.14 -21.55
N ALA A 246 -19.56 -0.22 -20.91
CA ALA A 246 -20.01 1.13 -20.58
C ALA A 246 -18.97 2.17 -21.01
N THR A 247 -19.44 3.34 -21.48
CA THR A 247 -18.56 4.44 -21.91
C THR A 247 -18.88 5.71 -21.14
N TYR A 248 -17.87 6.30 -20.51
CA TYR A 248 -17.93 7.59 -19.81
C TYR A 248 -17.17 8.64 -20.61
N THR A 249 -17.74 9.86 -20.70
CA THR A 249 -17.06 10.99 -21.34
C THR A 249 -16.47 11.88 -20.25
N PHE A 250 -15.15 11.81 -20.09
CA PHE A 250 -14.40 12.75 -19.25
C PHE A 250 -14.19 14.07 -19.99
N ILE A 251 -14.31 15.19 -19.28
CA ILE A 251 -14.06 16.53 -19.81
C ILE A 251 -12.85 17.12 -19.08
N ALA A 252 -11.84 17.56 -19.83
CA ALA A 252 -10.61 18.13 -19.28
C ALA A 252 -10.84 19.53 -18.70
N ARG A 253 -11.23 19.60 -17.42
CA ARG A 253 -11.53 20.88 -16.74
C ARG A 253 -10.34 21.52 -16.05
N SER A 254 -9.25 20.78 -15.83
CA SER A 254 -8.03 21.32 -15.22
C SER A 254 -6.79 20.56 -15.71
N ARG A 255 -5.63 21.24 -15.68
CA ARG A 255 -4.35 20.70 -16.12
C ARG A 255 -3.78 19.69 -15.14
N GLY A 256 -2.93 18.80 -15.64
CA GLY A 256 -2.13 17.87 -14.85
C GLY A 256 -2.59 16.41 -14.96
N ARG A 257 -2.14 15.61 -13.99
CA ARG A 257 -2.44 14.17 -13.92
C ARG A 257 -3.78 13.96 -13.24
N HIS A 258 -4.68 13.28 -13.94
CA HIS A 258 -5.96 12.84 -13.43
C HIS A 258 -5.97 11.33 -13.27
N ILE A 259 -6.66 10.85 -12.24
CA ILE A 259 -6.96 9.43 -12.08
C ILE A 259 -8.47 9.31 -12.03
N LEU A 260 -9.05 8.87 -13.13
CA LEU A 260 -10.46 8.53 -13.19
C LEU A 260 -10.64 7.23 -12.44
N ARG A 261 -11.56 7.22 -11.49
CA ARG A 261 -11.88 6.05 -10.69
C ARG A 261 -13.37 5.84 -10.70
N GLY A 262 -13.76 4.57 -10.59
CA GLY A 262 -15.15 4.23 -10.49
C GLY A 262 -15.35 2.79 -10.07
N ARG A 263 -16.62 2.44 -9.98
CA ARG A 263 -17.11 1.11 -9.65
C ARG A 263 -18.08 0.63 -10.72
N VAL A 264 -17.99 -0.64 -11.04
CA VAL A 264 -18.95 -1.38 -11.84
C VAL A 264 -19.80 -2.20 -10.88
N ASP A 265 -21.10 -1.96 -10.93
CA ASP A 265 -22.11 -2.80 -10.29
C ASP A 265 -22.75 -3.69 -11.34
N ASP A 266 -22.78 -4.99 -11.06
CA ASP A 266 -23.49 -5.99 -11.86
C ASP A 266 -24.89 -6.22 -11.27
N PHE A 267 -25.90 -6.32 -12.11
CA PHE A 267 -27.28 -6.55 -11.71
C PHE A 267 -27.77 -7.86 -12.32
N ARG A 268 -28.58 -8.60 -11.56
CA ARG A 268 -29.37 -9.70 -12.10
C ARG A 268 -30.83 -9.28 -12.20
N GLU A 269 -31.48 -9.74 -13.24
CA GLU A 269 -32.94 -9.69 -13.33
C GLU A 269 -33.54 -10.45 -12.14
N SER A 270 -34.38 -9.77 -11.37
CA SER A 270 -35.18 -10.39 -10.32
C SER A 270 -36.36 -11.04 -11.04
N GLY A 271 -36.48 -12.36 -11.00
CA GLY A 271 -37.55 -13.11 -11.69
C GLY A 271 -38.99 -12.83 -11.20
N LYS A 272 -39.26 -11.66 -10.64
CA LYS A 272 -40.58 -11.11 -10.29
C LYS A 272 -40.79 -9.87 -11.14
N SER A 273 -41.63 -9.98 -12.17
CA SER A 273 -41.95 -8.98 -13.22
C SER A 273 -40.74 -8.42 -13.98
N ASP A 274 -40.83 -8.35 -15.31
CA ASP A 274 -39.80 -7.97 -16.32
C ASP A 274 -39.09 -6.60 -16.14
N THR A 275 -39.23 -5.93 -14.99
CA THR A 275 -38.68 -4.60 -14.73
C THR A 275 -37.90 -4.47 -13.43
N THR A 276 -37.84 -5.52 -12.60
CA THR A 276 -37.17 -5.43 -11.30
C THR A 276 -35.76 -6.02 -11.36
N TYR A 277 -34.73 -5.20 -11.13
CA TYR A 277 -33.34 -5.64 -11.08
C TYR A 277 -32.86 -5.71 -9.63
N VAL A 278 -32.15 -6.78 -9.26
CA VAL A 278 -31.51 -6.91 -7.95
C VAL A 278 -30.00 -6.89 -8.17
N ARG A 279 -29.32 -5.98 -7.46
CA ARG A 279 -27.86 -5.86 -7.49
C ARG A 279 -27.23 -7.21 -7.13
N ARG A 280 -26.29 -7.70 -7.94
CA ARG A 280 -25.50 -8.88 -7.56
C ARG A 280 -24.53 -8.49 -6.45
N GLU A 281 -24.08 -9.50 -5.71
CA GLU A 281 -23.13 -9.33 -4.61
C GLU A 281 -21.77 -8.76 -5.08
N ARG A 282 -21.41 -8.93 -6.36
CA ARG A 282 -20.07 -8.57 -6.87
C ARG A 282 -19.99 -7.15 -7.40
N ARG A 283 -18.91 -6.47 -7.02
CA ARG A 283 -18.56 -5.13 -7.50
C ARG A 283 -17.11 -5.14 -7.92
N SER A 284 -16.84 -4.46 -9.02
CA SER A 284 -15.47 -4.25 -9.47
C SER A 284 -15.12 -2.78 -9.46
N PHE A 285 -13.90 -2.44 -9.12
CA PHE A 285 -13.38 -1.09 -9.09
C PHE A 285 -12.27 -0.97 -10.14
N PHE A 286 -12.22 0.18 -10.78
CA PHE A 286 -11.21 0.47 -11.79
C PHE A 286 -10.61 1.85 -11.57
N SER A 287 -9.40 2.03 -12.08
CA SER A 287 -8.77 3.33 -12.21
C SER A 287 -8.09 3.47 -13.56
N LYS A 288 -8.11 4.69 -14.11
CA LYS A 288 -7.49 5.04 -15.38
C LYS A 288 -6.79 6.38 -15.25
N LYS A 289 -5.51 6.41 -15.59
CA LYS A 289 -4.73 7.65 -15.65
C LYS A 289 -5.05 8.38 -16.95
N VAL A 290 -5.24 9.69 -16.85
CA VAL A 290 -5.42 10.61 -17.99
C VAL A 290 -4.53 11.83 -17.73
N PHE A 291 -3.85 12.33 -18.75
CA PHE A 291 -3.02 13.52 -18.65
C PHE A 291 -3.64 14.68 -19.44
N VAL A 292 -3.80 15.82 -18.78
CA VAL A 292 -4.28 17.06 -19.40
C VAL A 292 -3.12 18.06 -19.43
N LYS A 293 -2.79 18.57 -20.61
CA LYS A 293 -1.74 19.57 -20.84
C LYS A 293 -2.15 20.97 -20.39
#